data_AF-A0AAP9ETG2-F1
#
_entry.id   AF-A0AAP9ETG2-F1
#
_cell.length_a   1.000
_cell.length_b   1.000
_cell.length_c   1.000
_cell.angle_alpha   90.00
_cell.angle_beta   90.00
_cell.angle_gamma   90.00
#
_symmetry.space_group_name_H-M   'P 1'
#
loop_
_entity.id
_entity.type
_entity.pdbx_description
1 polymer ?
#
loop_
_entity_poly.entity_id
_entity_poly.type
_entity_poly.pdbx_seq_one_letter_code
_entity_poly.pdbx_strand_id
1 'polypeptide(L)'
;MMTRRSALFALAGSALTFTARADALKTLSGTVTYRERMALPAGAVLLVRLEDVSLADAPAKVLAESWQQIQGMPPLSYVLHVPVLESSRRYSLHAEIRAGDQLLFTTEEAHSPSEPNIMVTRITASTNEPPYGSWVVQSLKGQAVPDLSQAPNLTIGRDGHVFGSGGCNRLMGQAVITGNALEFKPFAMTRMACIGSGMEIENAFVNALGEVRSWSVDNKGNLILQSESGAGVIVLRSDGTVEAPK
;
A
#
# COMPACT_ATOMS: atom_id res chain seq x y z
N MET A 1 14.71 52.55 77.47
CA MET A 1 15.18 53.19 76.22
C MET A 1 16.14 52.24 75.53
N MET A 2 16.12 52.22 74.18
CA MET A 2 17.01 51.47 73.26
C MET A 2 16.79 49.95 73.13
N THR A 3 16.76 49.31 71.96
CA THR A 3 16.41 49.65 70.56
C THR A 3 16.26 48.31 69.84
N ARG A 4 15.19 48.09 69.05
CA ARG A 4 15.02 46.91 68.19
C ARG A 4 16.03 46.96 67.03
N ARG A 5 16.69 45.84 66.71
CA ARG A 5 17.41 45.64 65.44
C ARG A 5 16.77 44.48 64.69
N SER A 6 16.09 44.80 63.60
CA SER A 6 15.58 43.85 62.60
C SER A 6 16.69 43.55 61.59
N ALA A 7 16.96 42.28 61.31
CA ALA A 7 17.85 41.85 60.23
C ALA A 7 16.99 41.35 59.06
N LEU A 8 17.13 42.00 57.89
CA LEU A 8 16.59 41.53 56.62
C LEU A 8 17.53 40.45 56.05
N PHE A 9 16.98 39.28 55.74
CA PHE A 9 17.61 38.28 54.86
C PHE A 9 17.22 38.58 53.41
N ALA A 10 18.21 38.86 52.56
CA ALA A 10 18.02 38.98 51.12
C ALA A 10 18.18 37.59 50.46
N LEU A 11 17.11 37.09 49.84
CA LEU A 11 17.15 35.92 48.96
C LEU A 11 17.64 36.36 47.56
N ALA A 12 18.82 35.92 47.16
CA ALA A 12 19.31 36.04 45.79
C ALA A 12 18.77 34.87 44.95
N GLY A 13 17.75 35.12 44.13
CA GLY A 13 17.29 34.18 43.11
C GLY A 13 18.11 34.33 41.83
N SER A 14 18.99 33.38 41.53
CA SER A 14 19.64 33.30 40.22
C SER A 14 18.64 32.83 39.17
N ALA A 15 18.19 33.74 38.32
CA ALA A 15 17.44 33.42 37.11
C ALA A 15 18.40 32.91 36.03
N LEU A 16 18.38 31.60 35.77
CA LEU A 16 18.97 31.00 34.57
C LEU A 16 18.08 31.37 33.38
N THR A 17 18.53 32.30 32.54
CA THR A 17 17.86 32.64 31.29
C THR A 17 18.13 31.56 30.25
N PHE A 18 17.14 30.71 29.98
CA PHE A 18 17.14 29.83 28.81
C PHE A 18 16.83 30.68 27.56
N THR A 19 17.85 31.08 26.79
CA THR A 19 17.62 31.70 25.48
C THR A 19 17.33 30.61 24.46
N ALA A 20 16.05 30.34 24.20
CA ALA A 20 15.63 29.53 23.06
C ALA A 20 15.94 30.29 21.76
N ARG A 21 16.76 29.70 20.89
CA ARG A 21 17.03 30.24 19.55
C ARG A 21 15.85 29.86 18.66
N ALA A 22 15.07 30.84 18.21
CA ALA A 22 14.06 30.62 17.18
C ALA A 22 14.81 30.48 15.83
N ASP A 23 15.00 29.25 15.36
CA ASP A 23 15.50 29.04 14.00
C ASP A 23 14.48 29.58 12.99
N ALA A 24 14.95 30.42 12.07
CA ALA A 24 14.11 30.99 11.03
C ALA A 24 13.67 29.89 10.06
N LEU A 25 12.36 29.64 9.98
CA LEU A 25 11.79 28.65 9.06
C LEU A 25 11.72 29.23 7.65
N LYS A 26 12.07 28.43 6.65
CA LYS A 26 11.90 28.71 5.23
C LYS A 26 10.70 27.96 4.69
N THR A 27 9.93 28.60 3.81
CA THR A 27 8.83 27.94 3.11
C THR A 27 9.37 27.17 1.89
N LEU A 28 9.04 25.89 1.81
CA LEU A 28 9.24 25.03 0.66
C LEU A 28 7.87 24.62 0.12
N SER A 29 7.61 24.91 -1.16
CA SER A 29 6.31 24.64 -1.79
C SER A 29 6.52 23.86 -3.08
N GLY A 30 5.59 22.95 -3.36
CA GLY A 30 5.72 21.99 -4.45
C GLY A 30 4.42 21.30 -4.79
N THR A 31 4.50 20.27 -5.62
CA THR A 31 3.34 19.45 -6.01
C THR A 31 3.60 17.97 -5.86
N VAL A 32 2.54 17.20 -5.61
CA VAL A 32 2.55 15.73 -5.61
C VAL A 32 1.69 15.22 -6.75
N THR A 33 2.24 14.34 -7.57
CA THR A 33 1.56 13.71 -8.72
C THR A 33 1.67 12.19 -8.65
N TYR A 34 0.77 11.48 -9.32
CA TYR A 34 0.85 10.04 -9.55
C TYR A 34 0.42 9.71 -10.99
N ARG A 35 0.80 8.54 -11.50
CA ARG A 35 0.64 8.19 -12.93
C ARG A 35 -0.77 7.73 -13.27
N GLU A 36 -1.45 7.11 -12.33
CA GLU A 36 -2.75 6.49 -12.50
C GLU A 36 -3.82 7.56 -12.70
N ARG A 37 -4.67 7.39 -13.72
CA ARG A 37 -5.80 8.31 -13.95
C ARG A 37 -7.01 7.89 -13.10
N MET A 38 -6.84 7.93 -11.79
CA MET A 38 -7.88 7.58 -10.82
C MET A 38 -8.17 8.70 -9.83
N ALA A 39 -9.42 8.78 -9.38
CA ALA A 39 -9.79 9.62 -8.25
C ALA A 39 -9.31 8.98 -6.94
N LEU A 40 -8.83 9.82 -6.02
CA LEU A 40 -8.54 9.39 -4.65
C LEU A 40 -9.86 9.18 -3.88
N PRO A 41 -9.91 8.23 -2.93
CA PRO A 41 -11.05 8.09 -2.04
C PRO A 41 -11.37 9.40 -1.29
N ALA A 42 -12.65 9.62 -0.98
CA ALA A 42 -13.06 10.76 -0.16
C ALA A 42 -12.39 10.70 1.22
N GLY A 43 -11.90 11.84 1.70
CA GLY A 43 -11.18 11.93 2.98
C GLY A 43 -9.72 11.48 2.92
N ALA A 44 -9.16 11.26 1.73
CA ALA A 44 -7.72 11.03 1.61
C ALA A 44 -6.91 12.24 2.11
N VAL A 45 -5.80 11.95 2.79
CA VAL A 45 -4.87 12.94 3.33
C VAL A 45 -3.53 12.79 2.65
N LEU A 46 -2.91 13.92 2.33
CA LEU A 46 -1.53 14.00 1.85
C LEU A 46 -0.65 14.40 3.03
N LEU A 47 0.39 13.60 3.23
CA LEU A 47 1.44 13.80 4.20
C LEU A 47 2.75 14.06 3.44
N VAL A 48 3.43 15.15 3.73
CA VAL A 48 4.75 15.46 3.16
C VAL A 48 5.74 15.73 4.28
N ARG A 49 6.88 15.06 4.24
CA ARG A 49 7.98 15.17 5.21
C ARG A 49 9.26 15.64 4.54
N LEU A 50 10.05 16.38 5.29
CA LEU A 50 11.48 16.54 5.03
C LEU A 50 12.25 15.73 6.07
N GLU A 51 13.15 14.88 5.59
CA GLU A 51 13.90 13.94 6.41
C GLU A 51 15.41 14.13 6.22
N ASP A 52 16.16 14.08 7.30
CA ASP A 52 17.62 13.98 7.29
C ASP A 52 18.02 12.51 7.12
N VAL A 53 18.60 12.21 5.96
CA VAL A 53 19.05 10.87 5.51
C VAL A 53 20.58 10.81 5.44
N SER A 54 21.27 11.63 6.24
CA SER A 54 22.73 11.65 6.27
C SER A 54 23.32 10.32 6.77
N LEU A 55 22.61 9.63 7.68
CA LEU A 55 22.99 8.32 8.19
C LEU A 55 22.32 7.22 7.37
N ALA A 56 23.10 6.29 6.83
CA ALA A 56 22.57 5.21 5.97
C ALA A 56 21.86 4.11 6.77
N ASP A 57 22.33 3.79 7.98
CA ASP A 57 21.87 2.64 8.78
C ASP A 57 21.01 3.05 9.99
N ALA A 58 20.47 4.26 9.98
CA ALA A 58 19.62 4.77 11.05
C ALA A 58 18.28 5.27 10.48
N PRO A 59 17.18 5.17 11.25
CA PRO A 59 15.92 5.80 10.86
C PRO A 59 16.12 7.28 10.54
N ALA A 60 15.56 7.72 9.42
CA ALA A 60 15.68 9.10 8.98
C ALA A 60 15.05 10.04 10.02
N LYS A 61 15.71 11.16 10.31
CA LYS A 61 15.19 12.13 11.27
C LYS A 61 14.24 13.08 10.54
N VAL A 62 12.97 13.11 10.94
CA VAL A 62 11.99 14.08 10.40
C VAL A 62 12.32 15.47 10.92
N LEU A 63 12.52 16.41 9.98
CA LEU A 63 12.83 17.82 10.26
C LEU A 63 11.61 18.73 10.11
N ALA A 64 10.70 18.37 9.23
CA ALA A 64 9.44 19.06 9.02
C ALA A 64 8.40 18.09 8.48
N GLU A 65 7.13 18.33 8.81
CA GLU A 65 6.00 17.52 8.38
C GLU A 65 4.80 18.43 8.09
N SER A 66 4.04 18.07 7.06
CA SER A 66 2.81 18.77 6.65
C SER A 66 1.70 17.77 6.38
N TRP A 67 0.55 17.98 7.02
CA TRP A 67 -0.66 17.19 6.85
C TRP A 67 -1.73 18.04 6.20
N GLN A 68 -2.35 17.53 5.15
CA GLN A 68 -3.36 18.27 4.40
C GLN A 68 -4.46 17.33 3.90
N GLN A 69 -5.71 17.78 4.03
CA GLN A 69 -6.84 17.11 3.42
C GLN A 69 -6.80 17.35 1.91
N ILE A 70 -6.88 16.27 1.13
CA ILE A 70 -6.83 16.38 -0.32
C ILE A 70 -8.18 16.88 -0.83
N GLN A 71 -8.15 17.99 -1.56
CA GLN A 71 -9.31 18.54 -2.26
C GLN A 71 -8.99 18.60 -3.75
N GLY A 72 -9.73 17.84 -4.56
CA GLY A 72 -9.58 17.84 -6.02
C GLY A 72 -8.67 16.74 -6.56
N MET A 73 -8.18 16.95 -7.79
CA MET A 73 -7.36 16.00 -8.55
C MET A 73 -5.90 16.45 -8.56
N PRO A 74 -4.93 15.54 -8.72
CA PRO A 74 -3.53 15.92 -8.94
C PRO A 74 -3.34 16.89 -10.10
N PRO A 75 -2.31 17.76 -10.07
CA PRO A 75 -1.24 17.84 -9.07
C PRO A 75 -1.71 18.41 -7.72
N LEU A 76 -1.32 17.75 -6.63
CA LEU A 76 -1.67 18.14 -5.26
C LEU A 76 -0.62 19.09 -4.69
N SER A 77 -0.96 20.35 -4.51
CA SER A 77 -0.04 21.35 -3.97
C SER A 77 0.26 21.12 -2.49
N TYR A 78 1.51 21.26 -2.08
CA TYR A 78 1.90 21.22 -0.67
C TYR A 78 2.76 22.41 -0.27
N VAL A 79 2.74 22.71 1.03
CA VAL A 79 3.60 23.70 1.68
C VAL A 79 4.21 23.08 2.92
N LEU A 80 5.53 23.23 3.06
CA LEU A 80 6.31 22.73 4.18
C LEU A 80 7.15 23.89 4.76
N HIS A 81 7.13 24.05 6.08
CA HIS A 81 7.99 25.00 6.77
C HIS A 81 9.20 24.25 7.29
N VAL A 82 10.37 24.49 6.70
CA VAL A 82 11.60 23.73 6.93
C VAL A 82 12.64 24.59 7.63
N PRO A 83 13.51 24.02 8.47
CA PRO A 83 14.67 24.74 9.00
C PRO A 83 15.66 25.08 7.88
N VAL A 84 16.63 25.94 8.18
CA VAL A 84 17.78 26.16 7.29
C VAL A 84 18.58 24.86 7.19
N LEU A 85 18.81 24.40 5.96
CA LEU A 85 19.47 23.12 5.68
C LEU A 85 20.99 23.28 5.63
N GLU A 86 21.71 22.36 6.26
CA GLU A 86 23.18 22.29 6.24
C GLU A 86 23.65 21.66 4.92
N SER A 87 24.57 22.30 4.21
CA SER A 87 25.04 21.80 2.90
C SER A 87 25.84 20.50 2.96
N SER A 88 26.39 20.14 4.13
CA SER A 88 27.13 18.89 4.36
C SER A 88 26.24 17.68 4.61
N ARG A 89 24.93 17.89 4.77
CA ARG A 89 23.95 16.83 5.07
C ARG A 89 23.17 16.43 3.84
N ARG A 90 22.55 15.25 3.92
CA ARG A 90 21.64 14.75 2.89
C ARG A 90 20.22 14.77 3.41
N TYR A 91 19.32 15.26 2.57
CA TYR A 91 17.91 15.37 2.90
C TYR A 91 17.06 14.75 1.80
N SER A 92 15.93 14.18 2.20
CA SER A 92 14.92 13.66 1.29
C SER A 92 13.57 14.25 1.61
N LEU A 93 12.82 14.60 0.58
CA LEU A 93 11.37 14.77 0.65
C LEU A 93 10.72 13.40 0.54
N HIS A 94 9.75 13.14 1.41
CA HIS A 94 8.96 11.92 1.37
C HIS A 94 7.48 12.29 1.39
N ALA A 95 6.69 11.79 0.44
CA ALA A 95 5.26 12.02 0.41
C ALA A 95 4.50 10.70 0.55
N GLU A 96 3.36 10.77 1.25
CA GLU A 96 2.41 9.68 1.41
C GLU A 96 1.00 10.16 1.15
N ILE A 97 0.20 9.37 0.45
CA ILE A 97 -1.25 9.58 0.34
C ILE A 97 -1.93 8.44 1.09
N ARG A 98 -2.75 8.78 2.08
CA ARG A 98 -3.47 7.82 2.94
C ARG A 98 -4.98 8.03 2.87
N ALA A 99 -5.75 6.95 3.01
CA ALA A 99 -7.18 7.00 3.26
C ALA A 99 -7.48 6.24 4.56
N GLY A 100 -7.77 6.97 5.64
CA GLY A 100 -7.76 6.40 6.98
C GLY A 100 -6.38 5.83 7.33
N ASP A 101 -6.32 4.59 7.80
CA ASP A 101 -5.07 3.90 8.13
C ASP A 101 -4.35 3.30 6.91
N GLN A 102 -5.00 3.29 5.74
CA GLN A 102 -4.46 2.67 4.54
C GLN A 102 -3.52 3.61 3.78
N LEU A 103 -2.26 3.19 3.59
CA LEU A 103 -1.32 3.84 2.67
C LEU A 103 -1.65 3.47 1.22
N LEU A 104 -1.91 4.48 0.38
CA LEU A 104 -2.28 4.30 -1.02
C LEU A 104 -1.14 4.61 -1.98
N PHE A 105 -0.35 5.64 -1.68
CA PHE A 105 0.80 6.05 -2.50
C PHE A 105 1.95 6.50 -1.62
N THR A 106 3.19 6.28 -2.07
CA THR A 106 4.40 6.75 -1.38
C THR A 106 5.51 7.12 -2.35
N THR A 107 6.55 7.79 -1.85
CA THR A 107 7.79 8.02 -2.59
C THR A 107 8.71 6.80 -2.43
N GLU A 108 9.11 6.16 -3.54
CA GLU A 108 9.97 4.95 -3.52
C GLU A 108 11.48 5.24 -3.44
N GLU A 109 11.92 6.34 -4.05
CA GLU A 109 13.33 6.72 -4.14
C GLU A 109 13.59 8.04 -3.42
N ALA A 110 14.81 8.26 -2.94
CA ALA A 110 15.19 9.52 -2.30
C ALA A 110 14.92 10.71 -3.24
N HIS A 111 14.12 11.67 -2.77
CA HIS A 111 13.70 12.81 -3.57
C HIS A 111 14.32 14.09 -3.02
N SER A 112 15.12 14.79 -3.83
CA SER A 112 15.86 15.96 -3.35
C SER A 112 14.91 17.12 -3.02
N PRO A 113 15.10 17.85 -1.90
CA PRO A 113 14.34 19.07 -1.61
C PRO A 113 14.63 20.23 -2.57
N SER A 114 15.65 20.12 -3.43
CA SER A 114 15.87 21.07 -4.53
C SER A 114 14.88 20.89 -5.69
N GLU A 115 14.24 19.72 -5.78
CA GLU A 115 13.20 19.39 -6.74
C GLU A 115 11.87 19.26 -5.98
N PRO A 116 11.05 20.31 -5.90
CA PRO A 116 9.88 20.28 -5.02
C PRO A 116 8.68 19.53 -5.62
N ASN A 117 8.82 18.90 -6.79
CA ASN A 117 7.72 18.21 -7.45
C ASN A 117 7.90 16.70 -7.33
N ILE A 118 7.08 16.10 -6.47
CA ILE A 118 7.18 14.69 -6.09
C ILE A 118 6.25 13.87 -6.99
N MET A 119 6.76 12.77 -7.54
CA MET A 119 5.94 11.72 -8.14
C MET A 119 5.84 10.58 -7.12
N VAL A 120 4.64 10.30 -6.62
CA VAL A 120 4.39 9.15 -5.75
C VAL A 120 3.95 7.94 -6.57
N THR A 121 4.37 6.77 -6.15
CA THR A 121 3.98 5.49 -6.74
C THR A 121 2.88 4.86 -5.89
N ARG A 122 2.01 4.08 -6.54
CA ARG A 122 0.93 3.40 -5.84
C ARG A 122 1.48 2.27 -5.00
N ILE A 123 1.16 2.26 -3.72
CA ILE A 123 1.26 1.07 -2.90
C ILE A 123 0.11 0.15 -3.34
N THR A 124 0.43 -0.83 -4.18
CA THR A 124 -0.34 -2.05 -4.17
C THR A 124 -0.14 -2.63 -2.77
N ALA A 125 -1.22 -3.06 -2.11
CA ALA A 125 -1.09 -3.90 -0.94
C ALA A 125 -0.38 -5.18 -1.40
N SER A 126 0.94 -5.14 -1.43
CA SER A 126 1.78 -6.31 -1.40
C SER A 126 1.62 -6.80 0.02
N THR A 127 0.52 -7.51 0.26
CA THR A 127 0.53 -8.50 1.33
C THR A 127 1.73 -9.37 0.98
N ASN A 128 2.83 -9.25 1.71
CA ASN A 128 3.98 -10.14 1.57
C ASN A 128 3.61 -11.61 1.90
N GLU A 129 2.36 -11.87 2.25
CA GLU A 129 1.81 -13.21 2.37
C GLU A 129 1.25 -13.67 1.02
N PRO A 130 1.78 -14.77 0.46
CA PRO A 130 1.24 -15.39 -0.75
C PRO A 130 -0.26 -15.68 -0.63
N PRO A 131 -0.99 -15.81 -1.75
CA PRO A 131 -2.45 -15.90 -1.78
C PRO A 131 -2.97 -17.30 -1.41
N TYR A 132 -2.48 -17.85 -0.30
CA TYR A 132 -2.92 -19.13 0.23
C TYR A 132 -4.37 -19.09 0.71
N GLY A 133 -5.01 -20.24 0.73
CA GLY A 133 -6.41 -20.39 1.14
C GLY A 133 -7.37 -20.42 -0.04
N SER A 134 -8.66 -20.23 0.25
CA SER A 134 -9.75 -20.48 -0.69
C SER A 134 -10.38 -19.20 -1.23
N TRP A 135 -10.66 -19.23 -2.53
CA TRP A 135 -11.03 -18.08 -3.34
C TRP A 135 -12.17 -18.43 -4.29
N VAL A 136 -13.16 -17.55 -4.40
CA VAL A 136 -14.29 -17.68 -5.32
C VAL A 136 -14.18 -16.62 -6.41
N VAL A 137 -14.23 -17.06 -7.67
CA VAL A 137 -14.14 -16.18 -8.84
C VAL A 137 -15.34 -15.24 -8.91
N GLN A 138 -15.04 -13.95 -9.03
CA GLN A 138 -16.04 -12.88 -9.21
C GLN A 138 -16.13 -12.46 -10.69
N SER A 139 -15.00 -12.42 -11.39
CA SER A 139 -14.96 -12.06 -12.81
C SER A 139 -13.80 -12.72 -13.55
N LEU A 140 -14.01 -12.98 -14.83
CA LEU A 140 -13.03 -13.52 -15.78
C LEU A 140 -12.85 -12.52 -16.93
N LYS A 141 -11.62 -12.05 -17.17
CA LYS A 141 -11.28 -11.07 -18.21
C LYS A 141 -12.22 -9.86 -18.26
N GLY A 142 -12.60 -9.35 -17.09
CA GLY A 142 -13.51 -8.21 -16.92
C GLY A 142 -15.01 -8.53 -17.05
N GLN A 143 -15.40 -9.77 -17.36
CA GLN A 143 -16.79 -10.23 -17.37
C GLN A 143 -17.17 -10.82 -16.01
N ALA A 144 -18.21 -10.29 -15.38
CA ALA A 144 -18.71 -10.80 -14.11
C ALA A 144 -19.30 -12.22 -14.28
N VAL A 145 -19.05 -13.09 -13.31
CA VAL A 145 -19.70 -14.41 -13.26
C VAL A 145 -21.18 -14.20 -12.91
N PRO A 146 -22.13 -14.61 -13.76
CA PRO A 146 -23.55 -14.26 -13.59
C PRO A 146 -24.21 -14.88 -12.35
N ASP A 147 -23.85 -16.12 -12.03
CA ASP A 147 -24.37 -16.85 -10.87
C ASP A 147 -23.21 -17.26 -9.97
N LEU A 148 -23.08 -16.57 -8.84
CA LEU A 148 -22.03 -16.83 -7.86
C LEU A 148 -22.21 -18.16 -7.12
N SER A 149 -23.40 -18.80 -7.18
CA SER A 149 -23.61 -20.13 -6.61
C SER A 149 -22.93 -21.23 -7.43
N GLN A 150 -22.68 -20.97 -8.72
CA GLN A 150 -21.93 -21.84 -9.63
C GLN A 150 -20.56 -21.26 -9.99
N ALA A 151 -20.11 -20.25 -9.26
CA ALA A 151 -18.83 -19.62 -9.55
C ALA A 151 -17.68 -20.62 -9.40
N PRO A 152 -16.71 -20.59 -10.33
CA PRO A 152 -15.47 -21.31 -10.15
C PRO A 152 -14.81 -20.90 -8.84
N ASN A 153 -14.10 -21.85 -8.23
CA ASN A 153 -13.34 -21.62 -7.02
C ASN A 153 -11.99 -22.32 -7.08
N LEU A 154 -11.08 -21.81 -6.26
CA LEU A 154 -9.70 -22.23 -6.19
C LEU A 154 -9.24 -22.19 -4.74
N THR A 155 -8.57 -23.23 -4.30
CA THR A 155 -7.83 -23.25 -3.05
C THR A 155 -6.35 -23.45 -3.36
N ILE A 156 -5.50 -22.59 -2.81
CA ILE A 156 -4.05 -22.63 -2.97
C ILE A 156 -3.44 -23.02 -1.63
N GLY A 157 -2.90 -24.25 -1.57
CA GLY A 157 -2.18 -24.76 -0.40
C GLY A 157 -0.80 -24.13 -0.24
N ARG A 158 -0.29 -24.13 0.99
CA ARG A 158 1.07 -23.63 1.32
C ARG A 158 2.19 -24.44 0.67
N ASP A 159 1.90 -25.70 0.34
CA ASP A 159 2.76 -26.62 -0.39
C ASP A 159 2.69 -26.48 -1.92
N GLY A 160 1.90 -25.51 -2.41
CA GLY A 160 1.69 -25.26 -3.83
C GLY A 160 0.65 -26.17 -4.48
N HIS A 161 -0.02 -27.07 -3.75
CA HIS A 161 -1.16 -27.78 -4.31
C HIS A 161 -2.32 -26.84 -4.57
N VAL A 162 -3.00 -27.07 -5.69
CA VAL A 162 -4.16 -26.30 -6.09
C VAL A 162 -5.31 -27.24 -6.35
N PHE A 163 -6.47 -26.96 -5.75
CA PHE A 163 -7.70 -27.72 -5.98
C PHE A 163 -8.89 -26.77 -6.07
N GLY A 164 -9.97 -27.22 -6.70
CA GLY A 164 -11.18 -26.40 -6.79
C GLY A 164 -12.17 -26.91 -7.82
N SER A 165 -13.00 -25.99 -8.30
CA SER A 165 -14.01 -26.22 -9.34
C SER A 165 -13.89 -25.18 -10.43
N GLY A 166 -13.97 -25.62 -11.69
CA GLY A 166 -14.12 -24.75 -12.85
C GLY A 166 -15.57 -24.27 -13.05
N GLY A 167 -16.47 -24.54 -12.12
CA GLY A 167 -17.91 -24.31 -12.26
C GLY A 167 -18.63 -25.60 -12.67
N CYS A 168 -18.08 -26.34 -13.64
CA CYS A 168 -18.58 -27.67 -13.99
C CYS A 168 -17.70 -28.80 -13.45
N ASN A 169 -16.43 -28.85 -13.84
CA ASN A 169 -15.48 -29.89 -13.50
C ASN A 169 -14.62 -29.52 -12.30
N ARG A 170 -14.21 -30.55 -11.55
CA ARG A 170 -13.19 -30.36 -10.51
C ARG A 170 -11.83 -30.22 -11.17
N LEU A 171 -11.02 -29.31 -10.64
CA LEU A 171 -9.65 -29.07 -11.07
C LEU A 171 -8.68 -29.40 -9.93
N MET A 172 -7.52 -29.90 -10.30
CA MET A 172 -6.42 -30.21 -9.39
C MET A 172 -5.09 -30.01 -10.11
N GLY A 173 -4.14 -29.36 -9.47
CA GLY A 173 -2.88 -28.95 -10.08
C GLY A 173 -1.89 -28.41 -9.06
N GLN A 174 -0.92 -27.65 -9.55
CA GLN A 174 0.12 -27.04 -8.72
C GLN A 174 0.32 -25.58 -9.10
N ALA A 175 0.75 -24.78 -8.14
CA ALA A 175 1.17 -23.40 -8.31
C ALA A 175 2.61 -23.24 -7.82
N VAL A 176 3.40 -22.48 -8.57
CA VAL A 176 4.72 -22.02 -8.14
C VAL A 176 4.59 -20.54 -7.81
N ILE A 177 4.89 -20.17 -6.57
CA ILE A 177 4.80 -18.79 -6.08
C ILE A 177 6.19 -18.33 -5.65
N THR A 178 6.62 -17.17 -6.13
CA THR A 178 7.90 -16.55 -5.74
C THR A 178 7.72 -15.04 -5.69
N GLY A 179 7.61 -14.48 -4.48
CA GLY A 179 7.14 -13.10 -4.29
C GLY A 179 5.77 -12.91 -4.94
N ASN A 180 5.65 -11.95 -5.84
CA ASN A 180 4.42 -11.64 -6.57
C ASN A 180 4.27 -12.46 -7.87
N ALA A 181 5.27 -13.26 -8.23
CA ALA A 181 5.15 -14.20 -9.35
C ALA A 181 4.29 -15.39 -8.93
N LEU A 182 3.33 -15.76 -9.76
CA LEU A 182 2.47 -16.93 -9.59
C LEU A 182 2.28 -17.57 -10.95
N GLU A 183 2.65 -18.84 -11.05
CA GLU A 183 2.46 -19.65 -12.25
C GLU A 183 1.69 -20.92 -11.89
N PHE A 184 0.57 -21.15 -12.56
CA PHE A 184 -0.13 -22.43 -12.46
C PHE A 184 0.46 -23.43 -13.44
N LYS A 185 0.78 -24.62 -12.93
CA LYS A 185 1.15 -25.79 -13.73
C LYS A 185 -0.10 -26.41 -14.36
N PRO A 186 0.04 -27.26 -15.40
CA PRO A 186 -1.10 -27.89 -16.05
C PRO A 186 -2.03 -28.58 -15.05
N PHE A 187 -3.34 -28.33 -15.20
CA PHE A 187 -4.37 -28.90 -14.35
C PHE A 187 -4.84 -30.25 -14.88
N ALA A 188 -5.09 -31.18 -13.96
CA ALA A 188 -5.92 -32.35 -14.21
C ALA A 188 -7.38 -32.02 -13.86
N MET A 189 -8.31 -32.49 -14.69
CA MET A 189 -9.74 -32.18 -14.58
C MET A 189 -10.62 -33.40 -14.82
N THR A 190 -11.81 -33.40 -14.22
CA THR A 190 -12.86 -34.36 -14.55
C THR A 190 -13.50 -34.04 -15.92
N ARG A 191 -14.34 -34.94 -16.43
CA ARG A 191 -15.12 -34.74 -17.67
C ARG A 191 -16.61 -34.98 -17.44
N MET A 192 -17.22 -34.12 -16.65
CA MET A 192 -18.67 -34.05 -16.43
C MET A 192 -19.31 -33.14 -17.48
N ALA A 193 -20.54 -33.47 -17.86
CA ALA A 193 -21.36 -32.60 -18.68
C ALA A 193 -22.29 -31.80 -17.77
N CYS A 194 -22.24 -30.47 -17.86
CA CYS A 194 -23.12 -29.57 -17.12
C CYS A 194 -24.16 -28.93 -18.03
N ILE A 195 -25.32 -28.61 -17.46
CA ILE A 195 -26.40 -27.88 -18.13
C ILE A 195 -26.12 -26.38 -17.99
N GLY A 196 -26.51 -25.59 -19.00
CA GLY A 196 -26.36 -24.13 -18.97
C GLY A 196 -24.93 -23.68 -19.30
N SER A 197 -24.50 -22.56 -18.72
CA SER A 197 -23.23 -21.89 -19.04
C SER A 197 -21.99 -22.50 -18.34
N GLY A 198 -22.16 -23.57 -17.55
CA GLY A 198 -21.07 -24.13 -16.73
C GLY A 198 -19.82 -24.54 -17.52
N MET A 199 -19.99 -25.10 -18.72
CA MET A 199 -18.86 -25.48 -19.58
C MET A 199 -18.13 -24.27 -20.19
N GLU A 200 -18.85 -23.20 -20.52
CA GLU A 200 -18.28 -21.97 -21.09
C GLU A 200 -17.46 -21.23 -20.03
N ILE A 201 -18.01 -21.14 -18.82
CA ILE A 201 -17.34 -20.54 -17.65
C ILE A 201 -16.08 -21.35 -17.29
N GLU A 202 -16.16 -22.69 -17.31
CA GLU A 202 -15.00 -23.55 -17.07
C GLU A 202 -13.88 -23.30 -18.06
N ASN A 203 -14.19 -23.33 -19.36
CA ASN A 203 -13.18 -23.11 -20.40
C ASN A 203 -12.56 -21.71 -20.26
N ALA A 204 -13.38 -20.69 -20.00
CA ALA A 204 -12.90 -19.33 -19.78
C ALA A 204 -11.95 -19.25 -18.57
N PHE A 205 -12.30 -19.93 -17.48
CA PHE A 205 -11.51 -19.92 -16.25
C PHE A 205 -10.17 -20.66 -16.42
N VAL A 206 -10.17 -21.87 -16.98
CA VAL A 206 -8.95 -22.67 -17.19
C VAL A 206 -7.99 -21.96 -18.15
N ASN A 207 -8.51 -21.36 -19.23
CA ASN A 207 -7.69 -20.56 -20.14
C ASN A 207 -7.09 -19.35 -19.43
N ALA A 208 -7.88 -18.65 -18.61
CA ALA A 208 -7.38 -17.52 -17.84
C ALA A 208 -6.29 -17.92 -16.83
N LEU A 209 -6.41 -19.10 -16.18
CA LEU A 209 -5.38 -19.63 -15.28
C LEU A 209 -4.04 -19.87 -16.00
N GLY A 210 -4.08 -20.32 -17.26
CA GLY A 210 -2.87 -20.50 -18.08
C GLY A 210 -2.14 -19.20 -18.44
N GLU A 211 -2.85 -18.07 -18.42
CA GLU A 211 -2.30 -16.75 -18.69
C GLU A 211 -1.66 -16.09 -17.47
N VAL A 212 -1.93 -16.58 -16.25
CA VAL A 212 -1.46 -15.96 -15.01
C VAL A 212 0.06 -16.04 -14.90
N ARG A 213 0.67 -14.89 -14.59
CA ARG A 213 2.11 -14.75 -14.30
C ARG A 213 2.38 -14.05 -12.98
N SER A 214 1.45 -13.24 -12.50
CA SER A 214 1.56 -12.54 -11.23
C SER A 214 0.24 -12.40 -10.52
N TRP A 215 0.32 -12.00 -9.26
CA TRP A 215 -0.85 -11.76 -8.41
C TRP A 215 -0.68 -10.49 -7.58
N SER A 216 -1.81 -9.92 -7.18
CA SER A 216 -1.89 -8.81 -6.23
C SER A 216 -3.21 -8.87 -5.46
N VAL A 217 -3.31 -8.13 -4.36
CA VAL A 217 -4.56 -7.96 -3.62
C VAL A 217 -5.01 -6.51 -3.73
N ASP A 218 -6.28 -6.30 -4.07
CA ASP A 218 -6.85 -4.95 -4.16
C ASP A 218 -7.18 -4.38 -2.77
N ASN A 219 -7.61 -3.13 -2.72
CA ASN A 219 -7.97 -2.45 -1.47
C ASN A 219 -9.23 -3.00 -0.78
N LYS A 220 -9.97 -3.91 -1.42
CA LYS A 220 -11.15 -4.57 -0.86
C LYS A 220 -10.84 -5.99 -0.40
N GLY A 221 -9.59 -6.44 -0.51
CA GLY A 221 -9.17 -7.80 -0.17
C GLY A 221 -9.48 -8.83 -1.27
N ASN A 222 -9.77 -8.40 -2.49
CA ASN A 222 -9.91 -9.31 -3.61
C ASN A 222 -8.53 -9.69 -4.16
N LEU A 223 -8.34 -10.97 -4.45
CA LEU A 223 -7.18 -11.46 -5.18
C LEU A 223 -7.35 -11.15 -6.66
N ILE A 224 -6.34 -10.51 -7.24
CA ILE A 224 -6.26 -10.18 -8.65
C ILE A 224 -5.14 -11.02 -9.26
N LEU A 225 -5.49 -11.90 -10.20
CA LEU A 225 -4.53 -12.67 -10.97
C LEU A 225 -4.29 -11.97 -12.30
N GLN A 226 -3.03 -11.77 -12.65
CA GLN A 226 -2.61 -10.91 -13.75
C GLN A 226 -1.78 -11.70 -14.76
N SER A 227 -1.94 -11.35 -16.04
CA SER A 227 -1.12 -11.90 -17.12
C SER A 227 0.26 -11.25 -17.18
N GLU A 228 1.09 -11.72 -18.12
CA GLU A 228 2.42 -11.14 -18.38
C GLU A 228 2.40 -9.63 -18.69
N SER A 229 1.31 -9.13 -19.31
CA SER A 229 1.15 -7.70 -19.58
C SER A 229 0.67 -6.88 -18.38
N GLY A 230 0.47 -7.51 -17.22
CA GLY A 230 -0.08 -6.90 -16.02
C GLY A 230 -1.61 -6.70 -16.03
N ALA A 231 -2.30 -7.12 -17.10
CA ALA A 231 -3.75 -7.07 -17.16
C ALA A 231 -4.38 -8.07 -16.19
N GLY A 232 -5.33 -7.62 -15.38
CA GLY A 232 -6.11 -8.49 -14.48
C GLY A 232 -7.00 -9.45 -15.27
N VAL A 233 -6.67 -10.74 -15.26
CA VAL A 233 -7.39 -11.79 -15.99
C VAL A 233 -8.42 -12.50 -15.12
N ILE A 234 -8.24 -12.53 -13.79
CA ILE A 234 -9.19 -13.14 -12.86
C ILE A 234 -9.26 -12.27 -11.59
N VAL A 235 -10.48 -11.99 -11.12
CA VAL A 235 -10.73 -11.36 -9.82
C VAL A 235 -11.43 -12.37 -8.93
N LEU A 236 -10.88 -12.61 -7.74
CA LEU A 236 -11.42 -13.56 -6.78
C LEU A 236 -11.63 -12.91 -5.43
N ARG A 237 -12.63 -13.38 -4.71
CA ARG A 237 -12.94 -12.99 -3.34
C ARG A 237 -12.60 -14.14 -2.40
N SER A 238 -12.00 -13.84 -1.25
CA SER A 238 -11.77 -14.87 -0.22
C SER A 238 -13.11 -15.45 0.23
N ASP A 239 -13.17 -16.77 0.39
CA ASP A 239 -14.36 -17.44 0.93
C ASP A 239 -14.38 -17.48 2.48
N GLY A 240 -13.35 -16.92 3.14
CA GLY A 240 -13.20 -16.88 4.58
C GLY A 240 -12.65 -18.16 5.23
N THR A 241 -12.39 -19.21 4.46
CA THR A 241 -11.71 -20.42 4.94
C THR A 241 -10.20 -20.28 4.78
N VAL A 242 -9.58 -19.55 5.70
CA VAL A 242 -8.12 -19.57 5.84
C VAL A 242 -7.76 -20.94 6.40
N GLU A 243 -7.10 -21.76 5.58
CA GLU A 243 -6.57 -23.05 6.03
C GLU A 243 -5.60 -22.79 7.18
N ALA A 244 -5.97 -23.24 8.39
CA ALA A 244 -5.16 -23.06 9.57
C ALA A 244 -3.81 -23.78 9.38
N PRO A 245 -2.68 -23.15 9.76
CA PRO A 245 -1.40 -23.84 9.73
C PRO A 245 -1.46 -25.06 10.65
N LYS A 246 -1.14 -26.24 10.09
CA LYS A 246 -0.76 -27.41 10.90
C LYS A 246 0.68 -27.27 11.37
#